data_AF-A0A932W3E6-F1
#
_entry.id   AF-A0A932W3E6-F1
#
_cell.length_a   1.000
_cell.length_b   1.000
_cell.length_c   1.000
_cell.angle_alpha   90.00
_cell.angle_beta   90.00
_cell.angle_gamma   90.00
#
_symmetry.space_group_name_H-M   'P 1'
#
loop_
_entity.id
_entity.type
_entity.pdbx_description
1 polymer ?
#
loop_
_entity_poly.entity_id
_entity_poly.type
_entity_poly.pdbx_seq_one_letter_code
_entity_poly.pdbx_strand_id
1 'polypeptide(L)'
;MRSAQTARPDQASKSAGGWARLQPWLGTAARVLLASVWLYAGIDKARDPGQFVVAVKAYQLLPDGLAHVVAYALPIGEIGVGLLLLAGLATRFAAAASALLLTAFIIGVASAAARGLSIDCGCFGGGGAVQPGQTTYTVELLRDAGLLVAAAFLIGFPRSRYAADDAVRASVVATRVDLASRRTQEARERALAVLERQRADLRRRTRLVAVVAAVALVGVAAVGGAVQAKRDAPGPAVGTVNYTGPVSAAGTDGIVVGYPDAPVAVDVYEDFMCPICGHFEETSGATLLQLARDHRATLRYHMLNFLDPLSNNTRYSTRAANAAACSADLGAPFVQFHSLLYANQPKEHSPGLSDDELTKYGVQSGAPADTFGGCVRDRTHASWPDQQNAAAAQIPGFQGTPTVRIGNQDIDWQSVQNIVDAVNAAASAPK
;
A
#
# COMPACT_ATOMS: atom_id res chain seq x y z
N MET A 1 -75.16 -35.52 17.53
CA MET A 1 -73.82 -35.72 18.14
C MET A 1 -72.99 -36.58 17.18
N ARG A 2 -71.79 -36.27 16.71
CA ARG A 2 -70.86 -35.15 16.83
C ARG A 2 -70.18 -35.01 15.46
N SER A 3 -70.14 -33.80 14.96
CA SER A 3 -69.44 -33.34 13.76
C SER A 3 -67.93 -33.47 13.93
N ALA A 4 -67.27 -34.12 12.98
CA ALA A 4 -65.81 -34.21 12.89
C ALA A 4 -65.22 -32.84 12.53
N GLN A 5 -64.51 -32.23 13.47
CA GLN A 5 -63.70 -31.03 13.24
C GLN A 5 -62.45 -31.42 12.46
N THR A 6 -62.43 -31.07 11.17
CA THR A 6 -61.21 -30.95 10.37
C THR A 6 -60.35 -29.82 10.92
N ALA A 7 -59.18 -30.14 11.47
CA ALA A 7 -58.18 -29.14 11.81
C ALA A 7 -57.67 -28.45 10.52
N ARG A 8 -57.85 -27.13 10.41
CA ARG A 8 -57.32 -26.29 9.33
C ARG A 8 -55.79 -26.16 9.46
N PRO A 9 -54.99 -26.44 8.42
CA PRO A 9 -53.56 -26.20 8.42
C PRO A 9 -53.26 -24.76 7.96
N ASP A 10 -53.70 -23.75 8.70
CA ASP A 10 -53.63 -22.35 8.21
C ASP A 10 -52.84 -21.37 9.11
N GLN A 11 -52.04 -21.86 10.05
CA GLN A 11 -51.30 -20.97 10.98
C GLN A 11 -49.77 -21.11 10.99
N ALA A 12 -49.16 -21.95 10.16
CA ALA A 12 -47.70 -22.14 10.18
C ALA A 12 -46.91 -21.40 9.06
N SER A 13 -47.55 -20.69 8.14
CA SER A 13 -46.89 -20.22 6.90
C SER A 13 -46.56 -18.72 6.81
N LYS A 14 -46.90 -17.89 7.81
CA LYS A 14 -46.79 -16.42 7.66
C LYS A 14 -45.41 -15.81 7.98
N SER A 15 -44.50 -16.50 8.67
CA SER A 15 -43.14 -15.98 8.95
C SER A 15 -42.06 -16.46 7.97
N ALA A 16 -42.30 -17.53 7.21
CA ALA A 16 -41.31 -18.12 6.30
C ALA A 16 -41.16 -17.37 4.95
N GLY A 17 -42.10 -16.48 4.61
CA GLY A 17 -42.19 -15.86 3.28
C GLY A 17 -41.20 -14.71 3.01
N GLY A 18 -40.80 -13.96 4.04
CA GLY A 18 -39.90 -12.81 3.90
C GLY A 18 -38.42 -13.20 3.81
N TRP A 19 -37.96 -14.00 4.78
CA TRP A 19 -36.57 -14.45 4.86
C TRP A 19 -36.14 -15.26 3.63
N ALA A 20 -36.98 -16.20 3.16
CA ALA A 20 -36.68 -17.00 1.99
C ALA A 20 -36.56 -16.17 0.69
N ARG A 21 -37.21 -15.00 0.63
CA ARG A 21 -37.09 -14.06 -0.49
C ARG A 21 -35.89 -13.13 -0.33
N LEU A 22 -35.58 -12.71 0.89
CA LEU A 22 -34.52 -11.74 1.20
C LEU A 22 -33.12 -12.37 1.25
N GLN A 23 -32.99 -13.58 1.81
CA GLN A 23 -31.71 -14.27 2.02
C GLN A 23 -30.86 -14.39 0.75
N PRO A 24 -31.41 -14.73 -0.44
CA PRO A 24 -30.60 -14.83 -1.65
C PRO A 24 -30.03 -13.47 -2.13
N TRP A 25 -30.73 -12.37 -1.86
CA TRP A 25 -30.24 -11.02 -2.18
C TRP A 25 -29.15 -10.57 -1.22
N LEU A 26 -29.32 -10.84 0.08
CA LEU A 26 -28.29 -10.63 1.09
C LEU A 26 -27.04 -11.44 0.76
N GLY A 27 -27.20 -12.69 0.28
CA GLY A 27 -26.09 -13.53 -0.17
C GLY A 27 -25.35 -12.92 -1.37
N THR A 28 -26.07 -12.36 -2.34
CA THR A 28 -25.42 -11.67 -3.47
C THR A 28 -24.69 -10.41 -3.01
N ALA A 29 -25.28 -9.62 -2.11
CA ALA A 29 -24.67 -8.41 -1.59
C ALA A 29 -23.39 -8.71 -0.80
N ALA A 30 -23.43 -9.68 0.12
CA ALA A 30 -22.26 -10.12 0.88
C ALA A 30 -21.14 -10.65 -0.03
N ARG A 31 -21.51 -11.38 -1.09
CA ARG A 31 -20.55 -11.92 -2.07
C ARG A 31 -19.88 -10.84 -2.89
N VAL A 32 -20.64 -9.86 -3.39
CA VAL A 32 -20.09 -8.71 -4.14
C VAL A 32 -19.24 -7.82 -3.23
N LEU A 33 -19.66 -7.59 -1.98
CA LEU A 33 -18.89 -6.83 -1.00
C LEU A 33 -17.52 -7.47 -0.77
N LEU A 34 -17.49 -8.75 -0.40
CA LEU A 34 -16.23 -9.46 -0.15
C LEU A 34 -15.37 -9.55 -1.42
N ALA A 35 -15.97 -9.84 -2.58
CA ALA A 35 -15.24 -9.87 -3.84
C ALA A 35 -14.57 -8.53 -4.16
N SER A 36 -15.29 -7.42 -3.96
CA SER A 36 -14.77 -6.08 -4.23
C SER A 36 -13.60 -5.73 -3.31
N VAL A 37 -13.71 -6.05 -2.02
CA VAL A 37 -12.64 -5.83 -1.04
C VAL A 37 -11.40 -6.65 -1.40
N TRP A 38 -11.56 -7.96 -1.66
CA TRP A 38 -10.41 -8.82 -1.99
C TRP A 38 -9.73 -8.46 -3.31
N LEU A 39 -10.51 -8.11 -4.34
CA LEU A 39 -9.94 -7.68 -5.61
C LEU A 39 -9.18 -6.37 -5.47
N TYR A 40 -9.77 -5.39 -4.78
CA TYR A 40 -9.12 -4.11 -4.57
C TYR A 40 -7.86 -4.26 -3.70
N ALA A 41 -7.95 -4.95 -2.57
CA ALA A 41 -6.83 -5.20 -1.67
C ALA A 41 -5.70 -6.00 -2.36
N GLY A 42 -6.05 -7.04 -3.12
CA GLY A 42 -5.06 -7.87 -3.81
C GLY A 42 -4.39 -7.16 -4.99
N ILE A 43 -5.14 -6.38 -5.77
CA ILE A 43 -4.57 -5.58 -6.87
C ILE A 43 -3.62 -4.52 -6.31
N ASP A 44 -3.98 -3.85 -5.22
CA ASP A 44 -3.14 -2.81 -4.65
C ASP A 44 -1.81 -3.37 -4.13
N LYS A 45 -1.85 -4.49 -3.40
CA LYS A 45 -0.62 -5.19 -2.97
C LYS A 45 0.20 -5.77 -4.12
N ALA A 46 -0.44 -6.18 -5.21
CA ALA A 46 0.25 -6.70 -6.39
C ALA A 46 0.96 -5.59 -7.20
N ARG A 47 0.56 -4.32 -7.05
CA ARG A 47 1.20 -3.18 -7.72
C ARG A 47 2.52 -2.77 -7.08
N ASP A 48 2.64 -2.93 -5.76
CA ASP A 48 3.84 -2.60 -5.00
C ASP A 48 4.16 -3.71 -3.97
N PRO A 49 4.72 -4.84 -4.45
CA PRO A 49 5.06 -5.94 -3.56
C PRO A 49 6.20 -5.57 -2.58
N GLY A 50 7.05 -4.60 -2.92
CA GLY A 50 8.14 -4.12 -2.07
C GLY A 50 7.60 -3.46 -0.80
N GLN A 51 6.68 -2.50 -0.95
CA GLN A 51 6.02 -1.88 0.18
C GLN A 51 5.20 -2.89 1.00
N PHE A 52 4.57 -3.87 0.33
CA PHE A 52 3.84 -4.90 1.06
C PHE A 52 4.76 -5.83 1.87
N VAL A 53 5.98 -6.13 1.40
CA VAL A 53 6.99 -6.83 2.21
C VAL A 53 7.33 -6.03 3.46
N VAL A 54 7.53 -4.71 3.36
CA VAL A 54 7.80 -3.83 4.50
C VAL A 54 6.63 -3.88 5.50
N ALA A 55 5.39 -3.80 5.01
CA ALA A 55 4.20 -3.91 5.84
C ALA A 55 4.12 -5.27 6.57
N VAL A 56 4.41 -6.39 5.88
CA VAL A 56 4.41 -7.73 6.50
C VAL A 56 5.52 -7.84 7.55
N LYS A 57 6.72 -7.32 7.28
CA LYS A 57 7.84 -7.33 8.22
C LYS A 57 7.57 -6.47 9.46
N ALA A 58 6.82 -5.37 9.32
CA ALA A 58 6.46 -4.50 10.43
C ALA A 58 5.71 -5.27 11.54
N TYR A 59 4.94 -6.31 11.21
CA TYR A 59 4.25 -7.14 12.22
C TYR A 59 5.21 -7.95 13.10
N GLN A 60 6.46 -8.15 12.70
CA GLN A 60 7.46 -8.95 13.43
C GLN A 60 6.93 -10.34 13.85
N LEU A 61 6.06 -10.96 13.02
CA LEU A 61 5.45 -12.27 13.27
C LEU A 61 6.12 -13.40 12.49
N LEU A 62 6.75 -13.07 11.37
CA LEU A 62 7.32 -14.03 10.42
C LEU A 62 8.82 -13.76 10.24
N PRO A 63 9.64 -14.81 10.07
CA PRO A 63 11.03 -14.65 9.67
C PRO A 63 11.13 -14.09 8.25
N ASP A 64 12.24 -13.42 7.95
CA ASP A 64 12.43 -12.63 6.73
C ASP A 64 12.15 -13.41 5.43
N GLY A 65 12.64 -14.65 5.31
CA GLY A 65 12.38 -15.48 4.14
C GLY A 65 10.88 -15.79 3.94
N LEU A 66 10.15 -16.02 5.04
CA LEU A 66 8.72 -16.33 4.99
C LEU A 66 7.88 -15.07 4.75
N ALA A 67 8.33 -13.91 5.24
CA ALA A 67 7.68 -12.63 4.98
C ALA A 67 7.63 -12.31 3.48
N HIS A 68 8.71 -12.57 2.73
CA HIS A 68 8.71 -12.41 1.27
C HIS A 68 7.73 -13.38 0.60
N VAL A 69 7.77 -14.67 0.93
CA VAL A 69 6.85 -15.66 0.35
C VAL A 69 5.39 -15.26 0.57
N VAL A 70 5.03 -14.86 1.79
CA VAL A 70 3.68 -14.40 2.12
C VAL A 70 3.34 -13.13 1.34
N ALA A 71 4.25 -12.16 1.26
CA ALA A 71 4.02 -10.90 0.56
C ALA A 71 3.72 -11.10 -0.94
N TYR A 72 4.37 -12.06 -1.61
CA TYR A 72 4.12 -12.35 -3.03
C TYR A 72 2.93 -13.29 -3.24
N ALA A 73 2.72 -14.26 -2.36
CA ALA A 73 1.65 -15.25 -2.53
C ALA A 73 0.26 -14.72 -2.15
N LEU A 74 0.19 -13.88 -1.10
CA LEU A 74 -1.07 -13.39 -0.56
C LEU A 74 -1.89 -12.58 -1.58
N PRO A 75 -1.32 -11.60 -2.33
CA PRO A 75 -2.10 -10.81 -3.29
C PRO A 75 -2.74 -11.67 -4.38
N ILE A 76 -2.02 -12.70 -4.85
CA ILE A 76 -2.54 -13.67 -5.82
C ILE A 76 -3.72 -14.46 -5.23
N GLY A 77 -3.59 -14.89 -3.97
CA GLY A 77 -4.64 -15.56 -3.22
C GLY A 77 -5.89 -14.69 -3.03
N GLU A 78 -5.69 -13.42 -2.64
CA GLU A 78 -6.76 -12.43 -2.48
C GLU A 78 -7.52 -12.21 -3.79
N ILE A 79 -6.81 -11.98 -4.91
CA ILE A 79 -7.41 -11.83 -6.23
C ILE A 79 -8.18 -13.10 -6.63
N GLY A 80 -7.59 -14.27 -6.43
CA GLY A 80 -8.24 -15.55 -6.74
C GLY A 80 -9.55 -15.76 -5.98
N VAL A 81 -9.53 -15.52 -4.66
CA VAL A 81 -10.73 -15.58 -3.81
C VAL A 81 -11.76 -14.54 -4.23
N GLY A 82 -11.33 -13.32 -4.55
CA GLY A 82 -12.19 -12.25 -5.04
C GLY A 82 -12.90 -12.62 -6.35
N LEU A 83 -12.18 -13.21 -7.31
CA LEU A 83 -12.75 -13.69 -8.58
C LEU A 83 -13.75 -14.84 -8.37
N LEU A 84 -13.42 -15.81 -7.52
CA LEU A 84 -14.32 -16.93 -7.20
C LEU A 84 -15.61 -16.45 -6.55
N LEU A 85 -15.52 -15.52 -5.59
CA LEU A 85 -16.67 -14.88 -5.00
C LEU A 85 -17.44 -14.08 -6.04
N LEU A 86 -16.81 -13.29 -6.90
CA LEU A 86 -17.50 -12.51 -7.93
C LEU A 86 -18.24 -13.39 -8.94
N ALA A 87 -17.65 -14.52 -9.34
CA ALA A 87 -18.28 -15.52 -10.22
C ALA A 87 -19.36 -16.34 -9.49
N GLY A 88 -19.23 -16.50 -8.18
CA GLY A 88 -20.15 -17.30 -7.36
C GLY A 88 -19.94 -18.77 -7.63
N LEU A 89 -18.67 -19.12 -7.80
CA LEU A 89 -18.17 -20.46 -8.03
C LEU A 89 -17.50 -20.91 -6.72
N ALA A 90 -17.87 -22.10 -6.24
CA ALA A 90 -17.39 -22.64 -4.99
C ALA A 90 -17.59 -21.67 -3.81
N THR A 91 -18.75 -20.99 -3.76
CA THR A 91 -19.02 -19.83 -2.88
C THR A 91 -18.75 -20.14 -1.40
N ARG A 92 -19.04 -21.37 -0.95
CA ARG A 92 -18.75 -21.81 0.42
C ARG A 92 -17.25 -21.88 0.72
N PHE A 93 -16.48 -22.42 -0.22
CA PHE A 93 -15.03 -22.57 -0.07
C PHE A 93 -14.32 -21.23 -0.19
N ALA A 94 -14.74 -20.38 -1.14
CA ALA A 94 -14.22 -19.03 -1.26
C ALA A 94 -14.54 -18.17 -0.02
N ALA A 95 -15.76 -18.27 0.52
CA ALA A 95 -16.12 -17.59 1.78
C ALA A 95 -15.35 -18.13 2.99
N ALA A 96 -15.09 -19.45 3.06
CA ALA A 96 -14.25 -20.05 4.09
C ALA A 96 -12.80 -19.55 4.00
N ALA A 97 -12.23 -19.48 2.79
CA ALA A 97 -10.91 -18.90 2.56
C ALA A 97 -10.87 -17.42 2.98
N SER A 98 -11.89 -16.63 2.64
CA SER A 98 -12.02 -15.25 3.12
C SER A 98 -12.05 -15.16 4.65
N ALA A 99 -12.84 -16.01 5.32
CA ALA A 99 -12.95 -16.02 6.78
C ALA A 99 -11.61 -16.37 7.45
N LEU A 100 -10.88 -17.34 6.89
CA LEU A 100 -9.54 -17.70 7.38
C LEU A 100 -8.56 -16.54 7.23
N LEU A 101 -8.52 -15.90 6.06
CA LEU A 101 -7.66 -14.75 5.82
C LEU A 101 -8.00 -13.59 6.75
N LEU A 102 -9.28 -13.21 6.86
CA LEU A 102 -9.73 -12.13 7.77
C LEU A 102 -9.41 -12.44 9.23
N THR A 103 -9.55 -13.69 9.66
CA THR A 103 -9.17 -14.11 11.01
C THR A 103 -7.67 -13.93 11.25
N ALA A 104 -6.83 -14.33 10.28
CA ALA A 104 -5.39 -14.13 10.37
C ALA A 104 -5.02 -12.64 10.44
N PHE A 105 -5.66 -11.79 9.62
CA PHE A 105 -5.47 -10.33 9.68
C PHE A 105 -5.87 -9.75 11.03
N ILE A 106 -7.05 -10.10 11.56
CA ILE A 106 -7.52 -9.65 12.88
C ILE A 106 -6.54 -10.05 13.98
N ILE A 107 -6.04 -11.29 13.97
CA ILE A 107 -5.02 -11.76 14.93
C ILE A 107 -3.73 -10.95 14.80
N GLY A 108 -3.28 -10.68 13.58
CA GLY A 108 -2.09 -9.87 13.32
C GLY A 108 -2.22 -8.45 13.87
N VAL A 109 -3.31 -7.76 13.55
CA VAL A 109 -3.60 -6.39 14.03
C VAL A 109 -3.75 -6.34 15.54
N ALA A 110 -4.51 -7.28 16.13
CA ALA A 110 -4.69 -7.37 17.58
C ALA A 110 -3.36 -7.66 18.30
N SER A 111 -2.52 -8.53 17.73
CA SER A 111 -1.18 -8.82 18.25
C SER A 111 -0.26 -7.60 18.19
N ALA A 112 -0.28 -6.85 17.09
CA ALA A 112 0.49 -5.62 16.96
C ALA A 112 0.06 -4.56 17.98
N ALA A 113 -1.25 -4.37 18.14
CA ALA A 113 -1.83 -3.46 19.13
C ALA A 113 -1.46 -3.87 20.57
N ALA A 114 -1.55 -5.17 20.91
CA ALA A 114 -1.21 -5.68 22.24
C ALA A 114 0.28 -5.54 22.57
N ARG A 115 1.15 -5.58 21.56
CA ARG A 115 2.61 -5.37 21.70
C ARG A 115 3.01 -3.90 21.67
N GLY A 116 2.05 -2.98 21.50
CA GLY A 116 2.33 -1.54 21.43
C GLY A 116 3.11 -1.12 20.19
N LEU A 117 3.10 -1.94 19.13
CA LEU A 117 3.70 -1.54 17.86
C LEU A 117 2.92 -0.35 17.30
N SER A 118 3.60 0.60 16.68
CA SER A 118 2.96 1.73 15.99
C SER A 118 3.06 1.47 14.50
N ILE A 119 2.05 0.79 13.94
CA ILE A 119 2.04 0.31 12.56
C ILE A 119 0.72 0.72 11.92
N ASP A 120 0.78 1.22 10.69
CA ASP A 120 -0.38 1.27 9.81
C ASP A 120 -0.51 -0.07 9.09
N CYS A 121 -1.63 -0.74 9.32
CA CYS A 121 -1.91 -2.06 8.77
C CYS A 121 -2.38 -1.99 7.31
N GLY A 122 -2.57 -0.77 6.78
CA GLY A 122 -3.14 -0.42 5.48
C GLY A 122 -3.69 -1.59 4.67
N CYS A 123 -5.00 -1.80 4.82
CA CYS A 123 -5.76 -2.83 4.12
C CYS A 123 -5.65 -2.75 2.57
N PHE A 124 -5.23 -1.60 2.05
CA PHE A 124 -5.13 -1.26 0.63
C PHE A 124 -3.71 -0.77 0.30
N GLY A 125 -2.74 -1.67 0.46
CA GLY A 125 -1.34 -1.60 -0.01
C GLY A 125 -0.49 -0.42 0.48
N GLY A 126 -1.03 0.41 1.38
CA GLY A 126 -0.24 1.20 2.32
C GLY A 126 0.05 0.39 3.58
N GLY A 127 1.00 0.83 4.38
CA GLY A 127 1.30 0.24 5.69
C GLY A 127 2.78 0.32 6.02
N GLY A 128 3.12 0.05 7.29
CA GLY A 128 4.47 0.22 7.83
C GLY A 128 4.47 0.88 9.19
N ALA A 129 5.65 1.14 9.75
CA ALA A 129 5.76 1.84 11.02
C ALA A 129 5.21 3.27 10.89
N VAL A 130 4.42 3.71 11.86
CA VAL A 130 3.86 5.07 11.96
C VAL A 130 4.16 5.67 13.32
N GLN A 131 4.02 6.98 13.44
CA GLN A 131 4.25 7.67 14.71
C GLN A 131 3.24 7.22 15.80
N PRO A 132 3.65 7.20 17.08
CA PRO A 132 2.76 6.88 18.20
C PRO A 132 1.53 7.80 18.21
N GLY A 133 0.33 7.21 18.18
CA GLY A 133 -0.95 7.95 18.21
C GLY A 133 -1.62 8.17 16.85
N GLN A 134 -0.98 7.81 15.73
CA GLN A 134 -1.63 7.81 14.41
C GLN A 134 -2.17 6.42 13.99
N THR A 135 -2.23 5.46 14.91
CA THR A 135 -2.70 4.10 14.62
C THR A 135 -4.22 4.06 14.49
N THR A 136 -4.71 3.35 13.48
CA THR A 136 -6.15 3.20 13.17
C THR A 136 -6.71 1.84 13.55
N TYR A 137 -6.07 1.13 14.50
CA TYR A 137 -6.37 -0.26 14.86
C TYR A 137 -7.84 -0.54 15.11
N THR A 138 -8.56 0.37 15.77
CA THR A 138 -9.98 0.18 16.08
C THR A 138 -10.85 0.11 14.82
N VAL A 139 -10.60 0.99 13.85
CA VAL A 139 -11.37 1.03 12.60
C VAL A 139 -11.08 -0.22 11.77
N GLU A 140 -9.81 -0.62 11.71
CA GLU A 140 -9.36 -1.81 10.99
C GLU A 140 -10.01 -3.08 11.57
N LEU A 141 -9.98 -3.26 12.90
CA LEU A 141 -10.59 -4.40 13.57
C LEU A 141 -12.11 -4.46 13.38
N LEU A 142 -12.80 -3.31 13.44
CA LEU A 142 -14.26 -3.25 13.24
C LEU A 142 -14.64 -3.59 11.81
N ARG A 143 -13.91 -3.08 10.82
CA ARG A 143 -14.11 -3.40 9.41
C ARG A 143 -13.92 -4.90 9.17
N ASP A 144 -12.80 -5.46 9.64
CA ASP A 144 -12.46 -6.86 9.40
C ASP A 144 -13.44 -7.80 10.11
N ALA A 145 -13.90 -7.44 11.31
CA ALA A 145 -14.98 -8.15 12.00
C ALA A 145 -16.29 -8.12 11.19
N GLY A 146 -16.65 -6.96 10.60
CA GLY A 146 -17.83 -6.84 9.73
C GLY A 146 -17.73 -7.71 8.47
N LEU A 147 -16.57 -7.74 7.83
CA LEU A 147 -16.30 -8.61 6.67
C LEU A 147 -16.32 -10.09 7.06
N LEU A 148 -15.81 -10.43 8.25
CA LEU A 148 -15.82 -11.80 8.76
C LEU A 148 -17.26 -12.29 8.99
N VAL A 149 -18.15 -11.43 9.50
CA VAL A 149 -19.58 -11.74 9.61
C VAL A 149 -20.21 -11.99 8.25
N ALA A 150 -19.89 -11.19 7.23
CA ALA A 150 -20.36 -11.41 5.87
C ALA A 150 -19.86 -12.76 5.29
N ALA A 151 -18.61 -13.13 5.58
CA ALA A 151 -18.05 -14.43 5.18
C ALA A 151 -18.74 -15.59 5.89
N ALA A 152 -18.93 -15.50 7.21
CA ALA A 152 -19.66 -16.49 8.02
C ALA A 152 -21.11 -16.67 7.53
N PHE A 153 -21.77 -15.58 7.15
CA PHE A 153 -23.11 -15.61 6.56
C PHE A 153 -23.14 -16.43 5.26
N LEU A 154 -22.16 -16.27 4.37
CA LEU A 154 -22.07 -17.05 3.12
C LEU A 154 -21.73 -18.53 3.33
N ILE A 155 -20.98 -18.86 4.40
CA ILE A 155 -20.68 -20.25 4.76
C ILE A 155 -21.95 -21.00 5.20
N GLY A 156 -22.77 -20.34 6.03
CA GLY A 156 -24.04 -20.87 6.54
C GLY A 156 -25.16 -20.85 5.49
N PHE A 157 -25.23 -19.78 4.68
CA PHE A 157 -26.28 -19.55 3.69
C PHE A 157 -25.70 -19.29 2.30
N PRO A 158 -25.13 -20.31 1.63
CA PRO A 158 -24.43 -20.14 0.36
C PRO A 158 -25.33 -19.86 -0.84
N ARG A 159 -26.64 -19.99 -0.69
CA ARG A 159 -27.60 -19.67 -1.74
C ARG A 159 -27.56 -18.16 -1.98
N SER A 160 -27.12 -17.75 -3.15
CA SER A 160 -27.13 -16.35 -3.55
C SER A 160 -27.66 -16.24 -4.96
N ARG A 161 -28.34 -15.13 -5.27
CA ARG A 161 -28.77 -14.92 -6.64
C ARG A 161 -27.53 -14.77 -7.53
N TYR A 162 -27.64 -15.35 -8.72
CA TYR A 162 -26.67 -15.21 -9.79
C TYR A 162 -25.29 -15.85 -9.53
N ALA A 163 -25.20 -16.80 -8.60
CA ALA A 163 -24.01 -17.63 -8.45
C ALA A 163 -23.92 -18.70 -9.56
N ALA A 164 -22.72 -18.94 -10.08
CA ALA A 164 -22.44 -20.06 -10.98
C ALA A 164 -22.79 -21.41 -10.34
N ASP A 165 -22.62 -21.54 -9.02
CA ASP A 165 -22.98 -22.73 -8.24
C ASP A 165 -24.44 -23.15 -8.43
N ASP A 166 -25.36 -22.19 -8.57
CA ASP A 166 -26.79 -22.45 -8.76
C ASP A 166 -27.10 -22.90 -10.20
N ALA A 167 -26.36 -22.37 -11.19
CA ALA A 167 -26.48 -22.79 -12.59
C ALA A 167 -25.97 -24.23 -12.79
N VAL A 168 -24.85 -24.59 -12.15
CA VAL A 168 -24.29 -25.95 -12.16
C VAL A 168 -25.21 -26.93 -11.43
N ARG A 169 -25.79 -26.54 -10.29
CA ARG A 169 -26.77 -27.38 -9.58
C ARG A 169 -28.02 -27.61 -10.42
N ALA A 170 -28.52 -26.56 -11.09
CA ALA A 170 -29.68 -26.65 -11.97
C ALA A 170 -29.41 -27.56 -13.19
N SER A 171 -28.22 -27.49 -13.79
CA SER A 171 -27.85 -28.34 -14.93
C SER A 171 -27.71 -29.81 -14.54
N VAL A 172 -27.10 -30.13 -13.38
CA VAL A 172 -27.00 -31.51 -12.88
C VAL A 172 -28.38 -32.12 -12.60
N VAL A 173 -29.30 -31.35 -12.00
CA VAL A 173 -30.67 -31.80 -11.75
C VAL A 173 -31.43 -31.98 -13.07
N ALA A 174 -31.29 -31.04 -14.01
CA ALA A 174 -31.92 -31.14 -15.33
C ALA A 174 -31.43 -32.36 -16.12
N THR A 175 -30.12 -32.66 -16.10
CA THR A 175 -29.54 -33.84 -16.75
C THR A 175 -30.05 -35.15 -16.14
N ARG A 176 -30.23 -35.22 -14.82
CA ARG A 176 -30.83 -36.40 -14.16
C ARG A 176 -32.30 -36.59 -14.54
N VAL A 177 -33.04 -35.50 -14.67
CA VAL A 177 -34.45 -35.53 -15.11
C VAL A 177 -34.57 -35.89 -16.59
N ASP A 178 -33.67 -35.39 -17.44
CA ASP A 178 -33.65 -35.70 -18.88
C ASP A 178 -33.44 -37.21 -19.11
N LEU A 179 -32.46 -37.83 -18.44
CA LEU A 179 -32.22 -39.27 -18.52
C LEU A 179 -33.43 -40.12 -18.07
N ALA A 180 -34.20 -39.66 -17.09
CA ALA A 180 -35.39 -40.34 -16.59
C ALA A 180 -36.62 -40.19 -17.53
N SER A 181 -36.66 -39.15 -18.37
CA SER A 181 -37.85 -38.77 -19.14
C SER A 181 -37.86 -39.22 -20.61
N ARG A 182 -36.83 -39.92 -21.10
CA ARG A 182 -36.67 -40.32 -22.51
C ARG A 182 -37.56 -41.48 -22.97
N ARG A 183 -38.88 -41.40 -22.78
CA ARG A 183 -39.83 -42.36 -23.39
C ARG A 183 -41.00 -41.76 -24.19
N THR A 184 -41.25 -40.45 -24.20
CA THR A 184 -42.38 -39.87 -24.99
C THR A 184 -42.08 -38.51 -25.66
N GLN A 185 -42.72 -38.23 -26.80
CA GLN A 185 -42.57 -36.97 -27.56
C GLN A 185 -43.02 -35.73 -26.77
N GLU A 186 -44.11 -35.84 -25.99
CA GLU A 186 -44.61 -34.74 -25.15
C GLU A 186 -43.61 -34.31 -24.06
N ALA A 187 -42.82 -35.25 -23.54
CA ALA A 187 -41.77 -34.95 -22.57
C ALA A 187 -40.66 -34.09 -23.19
N ARG A 188 -40.38 -34.29 -24.48
CA ARG A 188 -39.33 -33.57 -25.24
C ARG A 188 -39.74 -32.12 -25.51
N GLU A 189 -40.98 -31.86 -25.88
CA GLU A 189 -41.50 -30.50 -26.08
C GLU A 189 -41.54 -29.71 -24.76
N ARG A 190 -41.99 -30.35 -23.66
CA ARG A 190 -41.95 -29.73 -22.33
C ARG A 190 -40.52 -29.44 -21.86
N ALA A 191 -39.57 -30.34 -22.14
CA ALA A 191 -38.16 -30.13 -21.82
C ALA A 191 -37.56 -28.94 -22.60
N LEU A 192 -37.86 -28.82 -23.90
CA LEU A 192 -37.40 -27.69 -24.72
C LEU A 192 -37.97 -26.35 -24.24
N ALA A 193 -39.27 -26.31 -23.91
CA ALA A 193 -39.91 -25.11 -23.36
C ALA A 193 -39.30 -24.70 -22.00
N VAL A 194 -38.93 -25.67 -21.17
CA VAL A 194 -38.22 -25.42 -19.90
C VAL A 194 -36.81 -24.88 -20.15
N LEU A 195 -36.07 -25.44 -21.12
CA LEU A 195 -34.72 -24.98 -21.48
C LEU A 195 -34.71 -23.56 -22.05
N GLU A 196 -35.70 -23.18 -22.86
CA GLU A 196 -35.82 -21.83 -23.40
C GLU A 196 -36.10 -20.78 -22.31
N ARG A 197 -37.02 -21.10 -21.39
CA ARG A 197 -37.29 -20.26 -20.22
C ARG A 197 -36.04 -20.12 -19.35
N GLN A 198 -35.29 -21.20 -19.15
CA GLN A 198 -34.02 -21.17 -18.44
C GLN A 198 -32.97 -20.30 -19.16
N ARG A 199 -32.82 -20.41 -20.49
CA ARG A 199 -31.87 -19.58 -21.26
C ARG A 199 -32.20 -18.09 -21.20
N ALA A 200 -33.49 -17.72 -21.26
CA ALA A 200 -33.92 -16.32 -21.16
C ALA A 200 -33.66 -15.77 -19.74
N ASP A 201 -33.96 -16.56 -18.71
CA ASP A 201 -33.72 -16.18 -17.32
C ASP A 201 -32.20 -16.09 -17.04
N LEU A 202 -31.39 -17.01 -17.57
CA LEU A 202 -29.93 -16.94 -17.51
C LEU A 202 -29.38 -15.68 -18.19
N ARG A 203 -29.84 -15.32 -19.40
CA ARG A 203 -29.39 -14.08 -20.07
C ARG A 203 -29.74 -12.82 -19.27
N ARG A 204 -30.95 -12.75 -18.71
CA ARG A 204 -31.39 -11.63 -17.87
C ARG A 204 -30.56 -11.56 -16.59
N ARG A 205 -30.27 -12.71 -15.99
CA ARG A 205 -29.44 -12.89 -14.80
C ARG A 205 -27.99 -12.48 -15.02
N THR A 206 -27.37 -12.94 -16.10
CA THR A 206 -26.00 -12.57 -16.49
C THR A 206 -25.88 -11.08 -16.79
N ARG A 207 -26.84 -10.48 -17.48
CA ARG A 207 -26.87 -9.02 -17.74
C ARG A 207 -26.96 -8.21 -16.44
N LEU A 208 -27.81 -8.63 -15.50
CA LEU A 208 -28.01 -7.90 -14.24
C LEU A 208 -26.77 -7.99 -13.33
N VAL A 209 -26.09 -9.14 -13.27
CA VAL A 209 -24.77 -9.26 -12.61
C VAL A 209 -23.73 -8.40 -13.29
N ALA A 210 -23.64 -8.43 -14.62
CA ALA A 210 -22.67 -7.63 -15.35
C ALA A 210 -22.86 -6.13 -15.08
N VAL A 211 -24.11 -5.66 -15.00
CA VAL A 211 -24.44 -4.27 -14.65
C VAL A 211 -24.08 -3.95 -13.20
N VAL A 212 -24.46 -4.79 -12.23
CA VAL A 212 -24.13 -4.55 -10.81
C VAL A 212 -22.61 -4.61 -10.56
N ALA A 213 -21.91 -5.55 -11.19
CA ALA A 213 -20.46 -5.65 -11.12
C ALA A 213 -19.78 -4.44 -11.78
N ALA A 214 -20.30 -3.96 -12.93
CA ALA A 214 -19.81 -2.74 -13.57
C ALA A 214 -20.04 -1.51 -12.69
N VAL A 215 -21.22 -1.36 -12.06
CA VAL A 215 -21.51 -0.26 -11.13
C VAL A 215 -20.65 -0.33 -9.87
N ALA A 216 -20.43 -1.52 -9.32
CA ALA A 216 -19.53 -1.71 -8.18
C ALA A 216 -18.07 -1.40 -8.55
N LEU A 217 -17.60 -1.85 -9.72
CA LEU A 217 -16.27 -1.52 -10.25
C LEU A 217 -16.11 -0.03 -10.51
N VAL A 218 -17.12 0.65 -11.05
CA VAL A 218 -17.13 2.11 -11.22
C VAL A 218 -17.16 2.82 -9.86
N GLY A 219 -17.92 2.34 -8.89
CA GLY A 219 -17.94 2.88 -7.53
C GLY A 219 -16.60 2.73 -6.83
N VAL A 220 -15.95 1.56 -6.93
CA VAL A 220 -14.60 1.32 -6.41
C VAL A 220 -13.56 2.13 -7.17
N ALA A 221 -13.67 2.28 -8.50
CA ALA A 221 -12.78 3.12 -9.30
C ALA A 221 -13.00 4.62 -9.02
N ALA A 222 -14.22 5.05 -8.67
CA ALA A 222 -14.53 6.43 -8.29
C ALA A 222 -14.04 6.74 -6.87
N VAL A 223 -14.18 5.80 -5.93
CA VAL A 223 -13.60 5.91 -4.58
C VAL A 223 -12.07 5.84 -4.66
N GLY A 224 -11.52 4.88 -5.40
CA GLY A 224 -10.09 4.75 -5.67
C GLY A 224 -9.53 5.97 -6.41
N GLY A 225 -10.28 6.52 -7.37
CA GLY A 225 -9.93 7.76 -8.07
C GLY A 225 -10.03 8.99 -7.18
N ALA A 226 -11.00 9.07 -6.26
CA ALA A 226 -11.10 10.14 -5.28
C ALA A 226 -10.02 10.04 -4.19
N VAL A 227 -9.62 8.81 -3.80
CA VAL A 227 -8.50 8.55 -2.89
C VAL A 227 -7.16 8.83 -3.58
N GLN A 228 -7.01 8.47 -4.86
CA GLN A 228 -5.83 8.79 -5.66
C GLN A 228 -5.72 10.28 -5.93
N ALA A 229 -6.82 10.97 -6.26
CA ALA A 229 -6.85 12.43 -6.40
C ALA A 229 -6.53 13.17 -5.09
N LYS A 230 -6.71 12.54 -3.92
CA LYS A 230 -6.21 13.04 -2.64
C LYS A 230 -4.74 12.72 -2.38
N ARG A 231 -4.18 11.70 -3.04
CA ARG A 231 -2.74 11.37 -3.02
C ARG A 231 -1.94 12.20 -4.03
N ASP A 232 -2.58 12.70 -5.09
CA ASP A 232 -2.00 13.64 -6.06
C ASP A 232 -2.05 15.09 -5.55
N ALA A 233 -2.62 15.33 -4.37
CA ALA A 233 -2.42 16.58 -3.65
C ALA A 233 -0.94 16.68 -3.23
N PRO A 234 -0.34 17.89 -3.25
CA PRO A 234 0.97 18.10 -2.65
C PRO A 234 1.00 17.46 -1.26
N GLY A 235 2.09 16.76 -0.94
CA GLY A 235 2.31 16.21 0.38
C GLY A 235 2.15 17.29 1.46
N PRO A 236 1.96 16.88 2.73
CA PRO A 236 1.81 17.85 3.82
C PRO A 236 2.93 18.89 3.76
N ALA A 237 2.57 20.17 3.89
CA ALA A 237 3.57 21.22 4.01
C ALA A 237 4.46 20.89 5.22
N VAL A 238 5.73 20.58 4.96
CA VAL A 238 6.71 20.47 6.04
C VAL A 238 6.77 21.84 6.70
N GLY A 239 6.58 21.89 8.02
CA GLY A 239 6.82 23.11 8.77
C GLY A 239 8.23 23.64 8.48
N THR A 240 8.44 24.95 8.59
CA THR A 240 9.75 25.52 8.29
C THR A 240 10.83 24.88 9.18
N VAL A 241 11.77 24.18 8.57
CA VAL A 241 12.98 23.63 9.20
C VAL A 241 13.89 24.81 9.50
N ASN A 242 13.80 25.32 10.73
CA ASN A 242 14.59 26.47 11.17
C ASN A 242 16.04 26.03 11.44
N TYR A 243 16.82 25.86 10.38
CA TYR A 243 18.25 25.60 10.43
C TYR A 243 19.03 26.83 9.96
N THR A 244 19.88 27.37 10.82
CA THR A 244 20.66 28.59 10.57
C THR A 244 22.17 28.32 10.53
N GLY A 245 22.58 27.06 10.59
CA GLY A 245 23.99 26.67 10.50
C GLY A 245 24.55 26.79 9.08
N PRO A 246 25.87 26.67 8.93
CA PRO A 246 26.52 26.70 7.62
C PRO A 246 26.14 25.48 6.77
N VAL A 247 26.04 25.71 5.46
CA VAL A 247 25.87 24.67 4.44
C VAL A 247 26.87 24.95 3.32
N SER A 248 27.58 23.93 2.85
CA SER A 248 28.52 24.05 1.72
C SER A 248 27.79 23.91 0.38
N ALA A 249 28.42 24.41 -0.68
CA ALA A 249 28.10 23.98 -2.04
C ALA A 249 28.30 22.46 -2.19
N ALA A 250 27.71 21.87 -3.23
CA ALA A 250 27.91 20.46 -3.57
C ALA A 250 29.38 20.19 -3.93
N GLY A 251 30.02 19.27 -3.22
CA GLY A 251 31.43 18.92 -3.38
C GLY A 251 31.68 17.41 -3.47
N THR A 252 32.96 17.03 -3.46
CA THR A 252 33.37 15.62 -3.47
C THR A 252 32.89 14.87 -2.22
N ASP A 253 32.94 15.54 -1.07
CA ASP A 253 32.54 15.01 0.24
C ASP A 253 31.03 15.16 0.49
N GLY A 254 30.23 15.33 -0.57
CA GLY A 254 28.80 15.60 -0.47
C GLY A 254 28.48 17.07 -0.25
N ILE A 255 27.25 17.32 0.22
CA ILE A 255 26.81 18.63 0.73
C ILE A 255 26.99 18.62 2.25
N VAL A 256 27.84 19.50 2.76
CA VAL A 256 28.17 19.58 4.18
C VAL A 256 27.17 20.48 4.90
N VAL A 257 26.52 19.96 5.94
CA VAL A 257 25.59 20.69 6.80
C VAL A 257 26.13 20.68 8.23
N GLY A 258 26.40 21.87 8.77
CA GLY A 258 27.04 22.04 10.06
C GLY A 258 28.49 22.47 9.93
N TYR A 259 29.13 22.63 11.08
CA TYR A 259 30.42 23.30 11.16
C TYR A 259 31.57 22.36 10.78
N PRO A 260 32.49 22.78 9.90
CA PRO A 260 33.55 21.90 9.40
C PRO A 260 34.54 21.45 10.48
N ASP A 261 34.62 22.16 11.61
CA ASP A 261 35.44 21.86 12.77
C ASP A 261 34.72 21.02 13.85
N ALA A 262 33.48 20.59 13.60
CA ALA A 262 32.77 19.66 14.47
C ALA A 262 33.60 18.36 14.69
N PRO A 263 33.56 17.76 15.89
CA PRO A 263 34.46 16.67 16.25
C PRO A 263 34.21 15.38 15.47
N VAL A 264 33.02 15.20 14.89
CA VAL A 264 32.58 13.99 14.20
C VAL A 264 31.96 14.35 12.86
N ALA A 265 32.32 13.63 11.80
CA ALA A 265 31.62 13.69 10.52
C ALA A 265 30.68 12.48 10.39
N VAL A 266 29.45 12.74 9.97
CA VAL A 266 28.43 11.71 9.69
C VAL A 266 28.11 11.78 8.21
N ASP A 267 28.53 10.76 7.46
CA ASP A 267 28.25 10.64 6.04
C ASP A 267 26.89 9.93 5.84
N VAL A 268 26.00 10.55 5.08
CA VAL A 268 24.61 10.12 4.87
C VAL A 268 24.41 9.95 3.36
N TYR A 269 24.32 8.70 2.91
CA TYR A 269 24.18 8.33 1.50
C TYR A 269 22.72 8.03 1.19
N GLU A 270 22.12 8.80 0.29
CA GLU A 270 20.67 8.74 0.04
C GLU A 270 20.33 8.89 -1.44
N ASP A 271 19.12 8.49 -1.83
CA ASP A 271 18.55 8.76 -3.14
C ASP A 271 17.15 9.37 -2.94
N PHE A 272 16.84 10.48 -3.61
CA PHE A 272 15.55 11.17 -3.43
C PHE A 272 14.34 10.35 -3.90
N MET A 273 14.52 9.28 -4.66
CA MET A 273 13.43 8.34 -5.03
C MET A 273 13.30 7.17 -4.04
N CYS A 274 14.29 6.93 -3.19
CA CYS A 274 14.33 5.75 -2.32
C CYS A 274 13.31 5.87 -1.18
N PRO A 275 12.28 5.01 -1.09
CA PRO A 275 11.27 5.07 -0.04
C PRO A 275 11.86 4.92 1.36
N ILE A 276 12.90 4.09 1.50
CA ILE A 276 13.56 3.87 2.78
C ILE A 276 14.39 5.07 3.22
N CYS A 277 14.95 5.86 2.29
CA CYS A 277 15.57 7.15 2.63
C CYS A 277 14.52 8.13 3.16
N GLY A 278 13.33 8.18 2.55
CA GLY A 278 12.23 9.01 3.04
C GLY A 278 11.82 8.64 4.48
N HIS A 279 11.73 7.34 4.78
CA HIS A 279 11.45 6.88 6.15
C HIS A 279 12.58 7.21 7.14
N PHE A 280 13.84 7.06 6.72
CA PHE A 280 14.99 7.44 7.52
C PHE A 280 14.98 8.93 7.87
N GLU A 281 14.71 9.81 6.91
CA GLU A 281 14.65 11.25 7.14
C GLU A 281 13.45 11.66 8.00
N GLU A 282 12.29 11.00 7.86
CA GLU A 282 11.16 11.21 8.76
C GLU A 282 11.51 10.90 10.22
N THR A 283 12.29 9.83 10.46
CA THR A 283 12.58 9.33 11.81
C THR A 283 13.84 9.94 12.43
N SER A 284 14.82 10.32 11.61
CA SER A 284 16.17 10.68 12.07
C SER A 284 16.59 12.10 11.70
N GLY A 285 16.01 12.71 10.67
CA GLY A 285 16.46 13.99 10.12
C GLY A 285 16.50 15.13 11.15
N ALA A 286 15.46 15.26 11.98
CA ALA A 286 15.41 16.28 13.02
C ALA A 286 16.55 16.15 14.05
N THR A 287 16.90 14.91 14.42
CA THR A 287 17.99 14.61 15.37
C THR A 287 19.35 14.87 14.74
N LEU A 288 19.56 14.48 13.49
CA LEU A 288 20.80 14.76 12.76
C LEU A 288 21.05 16.27 12.65
N LEU A 289 20.03 17.04 12.26
CA LEU A 289 20.11 18.50 12.20
C LEU A 289 20.36 19.11 13.58
N GLN A 290 19.84 18.51 14.65
CA GLN A 290 20.15 18.95 16.01
C GLN A 290 21.63 18.72 16.35
N LEU A 291 22.21 17.57 16.02
CA LEU A 291 23.64 17.30 16.20
C LEU A 291 24.51 18.30 15.43
N ALA A 292 24.09 18.66 14.21
CA ALA A 292 24.75 19.68 13.39
C ALA A 292 24.67 21.08 14.00
N ARG A 293 23.50 21.48 14.50
CA ARG A 293 23.29 22.77 15.18
C ARG A 293 24.13 22.89 16.45
N ASP A 294 24.21 21.80 17.21
CA ASP A 294 24.91 21.76 18.50
C ASP A 294 26.43 21.62 18.36
N HIS A 295 26.99 21.71 17.14
CA HIS A 295 28.42 21.50 16.86
C HIS A 295 28.93 20.11 17.30
N ARG A 296 28.04 19.14 17.47
CA ARG A 296 28.41 17.77 17.89
C ARG A 296 28.82 16.90 16.71
N ALA A 297 28.26 17.17 15.54
CA ALA A 297 28.65 16.52 14.29
C ALA A 297 28.55 17.50 13.12
N THR A 298 29.26 17.19 12.03
CA THR A 298 28.99 17.74 10.70
C THR A 298 28.36 16.64 9.86
N LEU A 299 27.29 16.97 9.14
CA LEU A 299 26.60 16.01 8.27
C LEU A 299 27.11 16.18 6.84
N ARG A 300 27.32 15.07 6.15
CA ARG A 300 27.73 15.04 4.74
C ARG A 300 26.70 14.28 3.95
N TYR A 301 25.83 14.99 3.25
CA TYR A 301 24.78 14.41 2.44
C TYR A 301 25.33 14.06 1.05
N HIS A 302 25.37 12.77 0.74
CA HIS A 302 25.76 12.22 -0.54
C HIS A 302 24.51 11.79 -1.31
N MET A 303 24.01 12.67 -2.19
CA MET A 303 22.82 12.34 -2.98
C MET A 303 23.22 11.51 -4.21
N LEU A 304 22.80 10.26 -4.21
CA LEU A 304 23.00 9.26 -5.25
C LEU A 304 21.87 9.30 -6.29
N ASN A 305 22.07 8.60 -7.41
CA ASN A 305 21.05 8.43 -8.45
C ASN A 305 20.85 6.96 -8.86
N PHE A 306 20.98 6.03 -7.91
CA PHE A 306 20.81 4.59 -8.13
C PHE A 306 19.43 4.21 -8.69
N LEU A 307 18.40 4.98 -8.38
CA LEU A 307 17.01 4.69 -8.76
C LEU A 307 16.55 5.42 -10.01
N ASP A 308 17.44 6.10 -10.74
CA ASP A 308 17.15 6.62 -12.09
C ASP A 308 16.47 5.57 -13.01
N PRO A 309 16.90 4.29 -13.06
CA PRO A 309 16.23 3.27 -13.85
C PRO A 309 14.76 3.02 -13.46
N LEU A 310 14.37 3.34 -12.23
CA LEU A 310 13.00 3.18 -11.74
C LEU A 310 12.13 4.42 -12.00
N SER A 311 12.64 5.44 -12.68
CA SER A 311 11.95 6.74 -12.83
C SER A 311 11.23 6.94 -14.17
N ASN A 312 10.76 5.87 -14.82
CA ASN A 312 10.09 5.91 -16.14
C ASN A 312 10.86 6.73 -17.20
N ASN A 313 12.18 6.55 -17.28
CA ASN A 313 13.09 7.24 -18.20
C ASN A 313 13.23 8.77 -17.97
N THR A 314 12.74 9.32 -16.86
CA THR A 314 12.88 10.75 -16.55
C THR A 314 14.16 11.08 -15.80
N ARG A 315 14.88 10.07 -15.30
CA ARG A 315 16.07 10.22 -14.46
C ARG A 315 15.83 11.09 -13.23
N TYR A 316 14.72 10.84 -12.53
CA TYR A 316 14.28 11.69 -11.43
C TYR A 316 15.35 11.86 -10.34
N SER A 317 16.04 10.79 -9.93
CA SER A 317 17.07 10.87 -8.89
C SER A 317 18.20 11.83 -9.27
N THR A 318 18.68 11.77 -10.52
CA THR A 318 19.64 12.75 -11.04
C THR A 318 19.09 14.18 -11.03
N ARG A 319 17.84 14.38 -11.47
CA ARG A 319 17.24 15.72 -11.54
C ARG A 319 17.04 16.33 -10.15
N ALA A 320 16.58 15.53 -9.19
CA ALA A 320 16.39 15.92 -7.81
C ALA A 320 17.72 16.22 -7.11
N ALA A 321 18.74 15.37 -7.30
CA ALA A 321 20.07 15.60 -6.74
C ALA A 321 20.78 16.82 -7.37
N ASN A 322 20.58 17.09 -8.66
CA ASN A 322 20.99 18.35 -9.29
C ASN A 322 20.31 19.56 -8.63
N ALA A 323 19.00 19.49 -8.39
CA ALA A 323 18.27 20.57 -7.75
C ALA A 323 18.70 20.78 -6.29
N ALA A 324 19.03 19.70 -5.57
CA ALA A 324 19.60 19.77 -4.23
C ALA A 324 20.96 20.47 -4.24
N ALA A 325 21.85 20.12 -5.17
CA ALA A 325 23.13 20.82 -5.34
C ALA A 325 22.93 22.31 -5.67
N CYS A 326 21.99 22.66 -6.55
CA CYS A 326 21.64 24.06 -6.82
C CYS A 326 21.14 24.81 -5.57
N SER A 327 20.45 24.14 -4.65
CA SER A 327 20.01 24.76 -3.38
C SER A 327 21.15 24.90 -2.39
N ALA A 328 22.12 23.99 -2.42
CA ALA A 328 23.30 23.99 -1.57
C ALA A 328 24.30 25.09 -1.95
N ASP A 329 24.41 25.43 -3.23
CA ASP A 329 25.18 26.60 -3.70
C ASP A 329 24.67 27.92 -3.09
N LEU A 330 23.41 27.95 -2.65
CA LEU A 330 22.78 29.09 -1.98
C LEU A 330 22.85 28.99 -0.45
N GLY A 331 23.42 27.91 0.09
CA GLY A 331 23.61 27.66 1.52
C GLY A 331 22.39 27.05 2.21
N ALA A 332 21.87 27.74 3.23
CA ALA A 332 20.79 27.24 4.10
C ALA A 332 19.52 26.73 3.39
N PRO A 333 19.12 27.22 2.20
CA PRO A 333 17.96 26.68 1.49
C PRO A 333 18.00 25.18 1.22
N PHE A 334 19.18 24.55 1.18
CA PHE A 334 19.30 23.10 1.00
C PHE A 334 18.60 22.29 2.08
N VAL A 335 18.72 22.67 3.36
CA VAL A 335 18.16 21.87 4.46
C VAL A 335 16.63 21.78 4.35
N GLN A 336 15.98 22.92 4.09
CA GLN A 336 14.53 22.94 3.88
C GLN A 336 14.13 22.28 2.55
N PHE A 337 14.95 22.39 1.51
CA PHE A 337 14.70 21.75 0.21
C PHE A 337 14.73 20.22 0.31
N HIS A 338 15.76 19.69 0.96
CA HIS A 338 15.94 18.26 1.20
C HIS A 338 14.76 17.68 1.99
N SER A 339 14.35 18.33 3.09
CA SER A 339 13.15 17.92 3.83
C SER A 339 11.85 18.00 3.00
N LEU A 340 11.69 19.03 2.15
CA LEU A 340 10.52 19.14 1.27
C LEU A 340 10.48 18.04 0.23
N LEU A 341 11.62 17.66 -0.36
CA LEU A 341 11.67 16.58 -1.34
C LEU A 341 11.33 15.23 -0.73
N TYR A 342 11.80 14.93 0.49
CA TYR A 342 11.42 13.67 1.16
C TYR A 342 9.96 13.65 1.60
N ALA A 343 9.41 14.78 2.05
CA ALA A 343 7.98 14.86 2.36
C ALA A 343 7.05 14.82 1.14
N ASN A 344 7.59 15.13 -0.05
CA ASN A 344 6.88 15.08 -1.33
C ASN A 344 7.51 14.03 -2.26
N GLN A 345 8.10 12.99 -1.67
CA GLN A 345 8.85 11.98 -2.41
C GLN A 345 7.91 11.26 -3.40
N PRO A 346 8.27 11.21 -4.70
CA PRO A 346 7.50 10.44 -5.65
C PRO A 346 7.72 8.95 -5.43
N LYS A 347 6.73 8.14 -5.84
CA LYS A 347 6.87 6.69 -5.82
C LYS A 347 7.93 6.22 -6.82
N GLU A 348 8.59 5.11 -6.51
CA GLU A 348 9.32 4.33 -7.51
C GLU A 348 8.38 3.93 -8.66
N HIS A 349 8.94 3.70 -9.85
CA HIS A 349 8.18 3.42 -11.08
C HIS A 349 7.23 4.53 -11.53
N SER A 350 7.44 5.76 -11.03
CA SER A 350 6.77 6.97 -11.50
C SER A 350 7.74 7.86 -12.29
N PRO A 351 7.23 8.83 -13.08
CA PRO A 351 8.07 9.85 -13.70
C PRO A 351 8.81 10.78 -12.71
N GLY A 352 8.56 10.66 -11.40
CA GLY A 352 9.06 11.60 -10.41
C GLY A 352 8.45 13.01 -10.53
N LEU A 353 8.95 13.94 -9.72
CA LEU A 353 8.54 15.35 -9.80
C LEU A 353 9.10 15.99 -11.07
N SER A 354 8.34 16.88 -11.69
CA SER A 354 8.79 17.73 -12.80
C SER A 354 9.83 18.77 -12.35
N ASP A 355 10.57 19.35 -13.29
CA ASP A 355 11.52 20.41 -12.97
C ASP A 355 10.83 21.68 -12.43
N ASP A 356 9.58 21.94 -12.83
CA ASP A 356 8.77 23.02 -12.28
C ASP A 356 8.39 22.76 -10.82
N GLU A 357 8.07 21.51 -10.47
CA GLU A 357 7.81 21.11 -9.07
C GLU A 357 9.09 21.17 -8.23
N LEU A 358 10.24 20.72 -8.77
CA LEU A 358 11.54 20.88 -8.10
C LEU A 358 11.86 22.37 -7.88
N THR A 359 11.65 23.21 -8.90
CA THR A 359 11.83 24.67 -8.81
C THR A 359 10.93 25.28 -7.75
N LYS A 360 9.66 24.89 -7.72
CA LYS A 360 8.68 25.32 -6.72
C LYS A 360 9.14 24.98 -5.29
N TYR A 361 9.63 23.77 -5.05
CA TYR A 361 10.10 23.38 -3.71
C TYR A 361 11.37 24.11 -3.30
N GLY A 362 12.28 24.43 -4.23
CA GLY A 362 13.43 25.28 -3.92
C GLY A 362 13.05 26.72 -3.58
N VAL A 363 12.08 27.29 -4.28
CA VAL A 363 11.56 28.62 -3.91
C VAL A 363 10.90 28.59 -2.53
N GLN A 364 10.13 27.54 -2.24
CA GLN A 364 9.56 27.31 -0.90
C GLN A 364 10.63 27.13 0.19
N SER A 365 11.83 26.67 -0.18
CA SER A 365 12.95 26.52 0.74
C SER A 365 13.74 27.81 1.00
N GLY A 366 13.32 28.92 0.37
CA GLY A 366 13.96 30.23 0.50
C GLY A 366 14.98 30.55 -0.60
N ALA A 367 15.12 29.69 -1.61
CA ALA A 367 15.99 29.96 -2.75
C ALA A 367 15.39 31.05 -3.67
N PRO A 368 16.20 32.00 -4.20
CA PRO A 368 15.72 32.96 -5.19
C PRO A 368 15.27 32.27 -6.48
N ALA A 369 14.03 32.55 -6.91
CA ALA A 369 13.38 31.82 -8.01
C ALA A 369 14.18 31.84 -9.32
N ASP A 370 14.70 32.98 -9.74
CA ASP A 370 15.42 33.10 -11.01
C ASP A 370 16.77 32.36 -10.97
N THR A 371 17.56 32.58 -9.92
CA THR A 371 18.88 31.95 -9.75
C THR A 371 18.75 30.43 -9.62
N PHE A 372 17.87 29.96 -8.74
CA PHE A 372 17.65 28.55 -8.51
C PHE A 372 17.03 27.87 -9.73
N GLY A 373 15.97 28.45 -10.29
CA GLY A 373 15.28 27.91 -11.46
C GLY A 373 16.17 27.88 -12.71
N GLY A 374 17.10 28.83 -12.87
CA GLY A 374 18.16 28.76 -13.88
C GLY A 374 19.05 27.53 -13.68
N CYS A 375 19.66 27.39 -12.50
CA CYS A 375 20.54 26.27 -12.18
C CYS A 375 19.89 24.89 -12.40
N VAL A 376 18.61 24.74 -12.01
CA VAL A 376 17.84 23.49 -12.16
C VAL A 376 17.62 23.16 -13.64
N ARG A 377 17.14 24.12 -14.44
CA ARG A 377 16.85 23.92 -15.87
C ARG A 377 18.11 23.68 -16.69
N ASP A 378 19.20 24.37 -16.34
CA ASP A 378 20.49 24.24 -17.02
C ASP A 378 21.25 22.96 -16.64
N ARG A 379 20.73 22.17 -15.68
CA ARG A 379 21.34 20.91 -15.23
C ARG A 379 22.79 21.09 -14.75
N THR A 380 23.07 22.22 -14.11
CA THR A 380 24.42 22.65 -13.69
C THR A 380 25.21 21.57 -12.96
N HIS A 381 24.53 20.74 -12.16
CA HIS A 381 25.11 19.70 -11.32
C HIS A 381 24.68 18.28 -11.73
N ALA A 382 24.18 18.06 -12.94
CA ALA A 382 23.63 16.74 -13.32
C ALA A 382 24.65 15.60 -13.34
N SER A 383 25.95 15.89 -13.40
CA SER A 383 27.01 14.88 -13.26
C SER A 383 27.46 14.62 -11.83
N TRP A 384 27.08 15.48 -10.87
CA TRP A 384 27.51 15.35 -9.48
C TRP A 384 27.02 14.05 -8.82
N PRO A 385 25.77 13.59 -9.01
CA PRO A 385 25.29 12.33 -8.45
C PRO A 385 26.07 11.11 -8.95
N ASP A 386 26.55 11.14 -10.20
CA ASP A 386 27.40 10.07 -10.76
C ASP A 386 28.77 10.00 -10.03
N GLN A 387 29.28 11.14 -9.58
CA GLN A 387 30.50 11.21 -8.76
C GLN A 387 30.25 10.65 -7.35
N GLN A 388 29.09 10.96 -6.75
CA GLN A 388 28.70 10.42 -5.46
C GLN A 388 28.52 8.90 -5.51
N ASN A 389 27.91 8.38 -6.59
CA ASN A 389 27.83 6.94 -6.85
C ASN A 389 29.22 6.29 -6.96
N ALA A 390 30.14 6.93 -7.68
CA ALA A 390 31.49 6.40 -7.86
C ALA A 390 32.24 6.35 -6.52
N ALA A 391 32.07 7.36 -5.65
CA ALA A 391 32.61 7.36 -4.30
C ALA A 391 31.98 6.26 -3.43
N ALA A 392 30.65 6.13 -3.45
CA ALA A 392 29.94 5.08 -2.73
C ALA A 392 30.38 3.66 -3.18
N ALA A 393 30.66 3.47 -4.47
CA ALA A 393 31.14 2.19 -5.00
C ALA A 393 32.54 1.79 -4.50
N GLN A 394 33.34 2.74 -3.99
CA GLN A 394 34.64 2.44 -3.36
C GLN A 394 34.52 1.95 -1.92
N ILE A 395 33.33 2.07 -1.32
CA ILE A 395 33.09 1.69 0.06
C ILE A 395 32.94 0.16 0.14
N PRO A 396 33.81 -0.55 0.89
CA PRO A 396 33.70 -1.99 1.03
C PRO A 396 32.37 -2.39 1.66
N GLY A 397 31.59 -3.21 0.96
CA GLY A 397 30.33 -3.73 1.47
C GLY A 397 29.12 -2.80 1.34
N PHE A 398 29.22 -1.67 0.63
CA PHE A 398 28.09 -0.76 0.40
C PHE A 398 26.88 -1.51 -0.20
N GLN A 399 25.75 -1.51 0.51
CA GLN A 399 24.56 -2.29 0.13
C GLN A 399 23.48 -1.47 -0.57
N GLY A 400 23.53 -0.14 -0.49
CA GLY A 400 22.48 0.72 -1.04
C GLY A 400 22.15 1.89 -0.12
N THR A 401 20.99 2.48 -0.35
CA THR A 401 20.51 3.65 0.38
C THR A 401 19.30 3.32 1.27
N PRO A 402 19.16 3.99 2.43
CA PRO A 402 20.14 4.89 3.03
C PRO A 402 21.31 4.09 3.62
N THR A 403 22.47 4.73 3.67
CA THR A 403 23.63 4.25 4.43
C THR A 403 24.19 5.41 5.25
N VAL A 404 24.35 5.19 6.56
CA VAL A 404 24.89 6.19 7.49
C VAL A 404 26.23 5.70 7.98
N ARG A 405 27.25 6.56 7.90
CA ARG A 405 28.62 6.21 8.26
C ARG A 405 29.24 7.25 9.18
N ILE A 406 30.07 6.76 10.09
CA ILE A 406 30.96 7.60 10.91
C ILE A 406 32.38 7.06 10.73
N GLY A 407 33.19 7.81 9.99
CA GLY A 407 34.49 7.33 9.51
C GLY A 407 34.33 6.08 8.63
N ASN A 408 34.95 4.96 9.02
CA ASN A 408 34.90 3.71 8.26
C ASN A 408 33.81 2.74 8.70
N GLN A 409 32.93 3.14 9.63
CA GLN A 409 31.91 2.27 10.21
C GLN A 409 30.53 2.60 9.67
N ASP A 410 29.83 1.58 9.16
CA ASP A 410 28.40 1.64 8.89
C ASP A 410 27.63 1.59 10.21
N ILE A 411 26.70 2.53 10.37
CA ILE A 411 25.85 2.64 11.55
C ILE A 411 24.48 2.05 11.23
N ASP A 412 23.96 1.23 12.13
CA ASP A 412 22.57 0.77 12.06
C ASP A 412 21.62 1.95 12.31
N TRP A 413 21.15 2.53 11.22
CA TRP A 413 20.30 3.73 11.21
C TRP A 413 18.83 3.43 11.54
N GLN A 414 18.42 2.17 11.68
CA GLN A 414 17.03 1.80 12.01
C GLN A 414 16.58 2.35 13.38
N SER A 415 17.55 2.68 14.24
CA SER A 415 17.33 3.44 15.47
C SER A 415 18.20 4.70 15.44
N VAL A 416 17.57 5.86 15.50
CA VAL A 416 18.27 7.15 15.58
C VAL A 416 19.21 7.22 16.80
N GLN A 417 18.91 6.47 17.88
CA GLN A 417 19.76 6.41 19.06
C GLN A 417 21.12 5.79 18.76
N ASN A 418 21.20 4.81 17.86
CA ASN A 418 22.47 4.20 17.46
C ASN A 418 23.40 5.25 16.83
N ILE A 419 22.84 6.18 16.06
CA ILE A 419 23.60 7.28 15.44
C ILE A 419 24.10 8.23 16.53
N VAL A 420 23.24 8.61 17.48
CA VAL A 420 23.62 9.50 18.59
C VAL A 420 24.73 8.86 19.45
N ASP A 421 24.61 7.58 19.76
CA ASP A 421 25.59 6.83 20.55
C ASP A 421 26.92 6.70 19.80
N ALA A 422 26.89 6.44 18.50
CA ALA A 422 28.07 6.38 17.66
C ALA A 422 28.77 7.75 17.55
N VAL A 423 28.02 8.85 17.44
CA VAL A 423 28.58 10.22 17.49
C VAL A 423 29.24 10.49 18.83
N ASN A 424 28.60 10.12 19.94
CA ASN A 424 29.19 10.29 21.28
C ASN A 424 30.48 9.48 21.47
N ALA A 425 30.48 8.24 20.98
CA ALA A 425 31.65 7.36 21.04
C ALA A 425 32.81 7.92 20.19
N ALA A 426 32.52 8.35 18.95
CA ALA A 426 33.53 8.93 18.06
C ALA A 426 34.11 10.24 18.61
N ALA A 427 33.27 11.10 19.21
CA ALA A 427 33.73 12.34 19.84
C ALA A 427 34.65 12.10 21.04
N SER A 428 34.54 10.95 21.69
CA SER A 428 35.32 10.58 22.88
C SER A 428 36.58 9.76 22.56
N ALA A 429 36.76 9.34 21.31
CA ALA A 429 37.91 8.54 20.90
C ALA A 429 39.21 9.40 20.86
N PRO A 430 40.36 8.87 21.31
CA PRO A 430 41.63 9.58 21.16
C PRO A 430 41.95 9.79 19.68
N LYS A 431 42.26 11.04 19.31
CA LYS A 431 42.61 11.45 17.94
C LYS A 431 43.98 10.94 17.50
#